data_AF-A0A151RFM4-F1
#
_entry.id   AF-A0A151RFM4-F1
#
_cell.length_a   1.000
_cell.length_b   1.000
_cell.length_c   1.000
_cell.angle_alpha   90.00
_cell.angle_beta   90.00
_cell.angle_gamma   90.00
#
_symmetry.space_group_name_H-M   'P 1'
#
loop_
_entity.id
_entity.type
_entity.pdbx_description
1 polymer ?
#
loop_
_entity_poly.entity_id
_entity_poly.type
_entity_poly.pdbx_seq_one_letter_code
_entity_poly.pdbx_strand_id
1 'polypeptide(L)' 'SRSKVTLLKEFHSTRKGTLNMLEYLIKMKTLSDNLKLVGSPISISDLIIQTLASLDNEYNAIVVELFDKSDITWVDL' A
#
# COMPACT_ATOMS: atom_id res chain seq x y z
N SER A 1 -4.62 21.25 -5.48
CA SER A 1 -5.42 21.72 -4.33
C SER A 1 -4.74 21.30 -3.03
N ARG A 2 -4.97 21.99 -1.91
CA ARG A 2 -4.41 21.62 -0.60
C ARG A 2 -4.78 20.18 -0.20
N SER A 3 -6.02 19.74 -0.48
CA SER A 3 -6.50 18.39 -0.19
C SER A 3 -5.70 17.29 -0.90
N LYS A 4 -5.31 17.50 -2.18
CA LYS A 4 -4.45 16.55 -2.92
C LYS A 4 -3.10 16.34 -2.21
N VAL A 5 -2.45 17.42 -1.81
CA VAL A 5 -1.13 17.36 -1.17
C VAL A 5 -1.22 16.66 0.19
N THR A 6 -2.27 16.94 0.97
CA THR A 6 -2.51 16.27 2.25
C THR A 6 -2.69 14.76 2.07
N LEU A 7 -3.52 14.33 1.11
CA LEU A 7 -3.79 12.92 0.86
C LEU A 7 -2.54 12.17 0.36
N LEU A 8 -1.74 12.79 -0.51
CA LEU A 8 -0.47 12.20 -0.97
C LEU A 8 0.52 12.03 0.18
N LYS A 9 0.62 13.05 1.06
CA LYS A 9 1.48 12.95 2.25
C LYS A 9 1.01 11.84 3.17
N GLU A 10 -0.30 11.74 3.41
CA GLU A 10 -0.87 10.68 4.24
C GLU A 10 -0.60 9.29 3.64
N PHE A 11 -0.83 9.13 2.34
CA PHE A 11 -0.55 7.91 1.59
C PHE A 11 0.90 7.44 1.77
N HIS A 12 1.88 8.32 1.57
CA HIS A 12 3.30 7.96 1.70
C HIS A 12 3.78 7.76 3.15
N SER A 13 3.09 8.37 4.11
CA SER A 13 3.44 8.23 5.54
C SER A 13 2.73 7.08 6.24
N THR A 14 1.73 6.46 5.59
CA THR A 14 0.89 5.42 6.21
C THR A 14 1.68 4.12 6.33
N ARG A 15 1.89 3.70 7.58
CA ARG A 15 2.49 2.41 7.95
C ARG A 15 1.45 1.50 8.60
N LYS A 16 1.68 0.19 8.55
CA LYS A 16 0.87 -0.79 9.29
C LYS A 16 0.97 -0.48 10.79
N GLY A 17 2.17 -0.55 11.36
CA GLY A 17 2.41 -0.28 12.77
C GLY A 17 1.45 -1.07 13.66
N THR A 18 0.68 -0.37 14.50
CA THR A 18 -0.25 -0.98 15.45
C THR A 18 -1.56 -1.45 14.81
N LEU A 19 -1.83 -1.14 13.55
CA LEU A 19 -3.01 -1.61 12.85
C LEU A 19 -2.89 -3.12 12.57
N ASN A 20 -4.00 -3.83 12.65
CA ASN A 20 -4.04 -5.16 12.08
C ASN A 20 -4.00 -5.07 10.53
N MET A 21 -3.68 -6.19 9.88
CA MET A 21 -3.49 -6.22 8.42
C MET A 21 -4.74 -5.74 7.66
N LEU A 22 -5.93 -6.15 8.10
CA LEU A 22 -7.19 -5.77 7.44
C LEU A 22 -7.45 -4.26 7.55
N GLU A 23 -7.29 -3.69 8.75
CA GLU A 23 -7.42 -2.25 9.00
C GLU A 23 -6.45 -1.45 8.15
N TYR A 24 -5.20 -1.91 8.07
CA TYR A 24 -4.17 -1.29 7.25
C TYR A 24 -4.53 -1.29 5.76
N LEU A 25 -4.95 -2.44 5.22
CA LEU A 25 -5.34 -2.56 3.81
C LEU A 25 -6.59 -1.72 3.48
N ILE A 26 -7.58 -1.69 4.37
CA ILE A 26 -8.76 -0.81 4.23
C ILE A 26 -8.34 0.66 4.20
N LYS A 27 -7.39 1.06 5.07
CA LYS A 27 -6.88 2.43 5.10
C LYS A 27 -6.16 2.80 3.79
N MET A 28 -5.29 1.93 3.28
CA MET A 28 -4.58 2.14 2.01
C MET A 28 -5.54 2.27 0.83
N LYS A 29 -6.56 1.40 0.76
CA LYS A 29 -7.63 1.48 -0.25
C LYS A 29 -8.39 2.80 -0.16
N THR A 30 -8.81 3.19 1.05
CA THR A 30 -9.54 4.44 1.29
C THR A 30 -8.75 5.66 0.84
N LEU A 31 -7.43 5.69 1.10
CA LEU A 31 -6.55 6.78 0.64
C LEU A 31 -6.46 6.82 -0.89
N SER A 32 -6.32 5.67 -1.55
CA SER A 32 -6.32 5.56 -3.01
C SER A 32 -7.64 6.05 -3.63
N ASP A 33 -8.78 5.65 -3.06
CA ASP A 33 -10.11 6.08 -3.52
C ASP A 33 -10.30 7.60 -3.35
N ASN A 34 -9.87 8.15 -2.21
CA ASN A 34 -9.90 9.60 -1.98
C ASN A 34 -8.99 10.37 -2.95
N LEU A 35 -7.81 9.83 -3.25
CA LEU A 35 -6.87 10.39 -4.22
C LEU A 35 -7.46 10.39 -5.64
N LYS A 36 -8.17 9.33 -6.01
CA LYS A 36 -8.93 9.25 -7.28
C LYS A 36 -10.03 10.32 -7.34
N LEU A 37 -10.79 10.51 -6.26
CA LEU A 37 -11.86 11.52 -6.19
C LEU A 37 -11.36 12.96 -6.35
N VAL A 38 -10.15 13.28 -5.87
CA VAL A 38 -9.55 14.62 -6.02
C VAL A 38 -8.75 14.81 -7.33
N GLY A 39 -8.89 13.89 -8.30
CA GLY A 39 -8.22 13.98 -9.60
C GLY A 39 -6.73 13.64 -9.55
N SER A 40 -6.30 12.83 -8.57
CA SER A 40 -4.92 12.39 -8.41
C SER A 40 -4.82 10.87 -8.21
N PRO A 41 -5.36 10.04 -9.13
CA PRO A 41 -5.35 8.59 -8.97
C PRO A 41 -3.92 8.06 -8.82
N ILE A 42 -3.76 7.08 -7.93
CA ILE A 42 -2.53 6.32 -7.76
C ILE A 42 -2.59 5.07 -8.63
N SER A 43 -1.47 4.71 -9.25
CA SER A 43 -1.40 3.47 -10.03
C SER A 43 -1.51 2.25 -9.10
N ILE A 44 -2.01 1.13 -9.63
CA ILE A 44 -2.10 -0.11 -8.84
C ILE A 44 -0.70 -0.54 -8.37
N SER A 45 0.31 -0.39 -9.23
CA SER A 45 1.70 -0.72 -8.90
C SER A 45 2.23 0.14 -7.74
N ASP A 46 2.01 1.45 -7.78
CA ASP A 46 2.44 2.35 -6.69
C ASP A 46 1.69 2.04 -5.38
N LEU A 47 0.40 1.68 -5.47
CA LEU A 47 -0.37 1.23 -4.32
C LEU A 47 0.23 -0.04 -3.71
N ILE A 48 0.56 -1.04 -4.53
CA ILE A 48 1.19 -2.29 -4.07
C ILE A 48 2.55 -1.98 -3.43
N ILE A 49 3.42 -1.23 -4.12
CA ILE A 49 4.76 -0.89 -3.63
C ILE A 49 4.68 -0.16 -2.28
N GLN A 50 3.84 0.88 -2.17
CA GLN A 50 3.67 1.61 -0.91
C GLN A 50 3.12 0.72 0.19
N THR A 51 2.16 -0.16 -0.13
CA THR A 51 1.53 -1.07 0.83
C THR A 51 2.56 -2.05 1.39
N LEU A 52 3.35 -2.70 0.53
CA LEU A 52 4.37 -3.68 0.92
C LEU A 52 5.55 -3.02 1.66
N ALA A 53 6.04 -1.87 1.18
CA ALA A 53 7.15 -1.15 1.79
C ALA A 53 6.84 -0.57 3.19
N SER A 54 5.56 -0.51 3.55
CA SER A 54 5.10 0.07 4.81
C SER A 54 4.56 -0.97 5.80
N LEU A 55 4.73 -2.25 5.49
CA LEU A 55 4.55 -3.36 6.43
C LEU A 55 5.67 -3.37 7.47
N ASP A 56 5.41 -4.02 8.60
CA ASP A 56 6.40 -4.19 9.66
C ASP A 56 7.40 -5.29 9.29
N ASN A 57 8.56 -5.29 9.94
CA ASN A 57 9.67 -6.20 9.62
C ASN A 57 9.29 -7.70 9.70
N GLU A 58 8.23 -8.05 10.42
CA GLU A 58 7.70 -9.42 10.50
C GLU A 58 7.26 -9.97 9.13
N TYR A 59 6.92 -9.10 8.17
CA TYR A 59 6.52 -9.48 6.82
C TYR A 59 7.67 -9.44 5.80
N ASN A 60 8.89 -9.05 6.20
CA ASN A 60 10.00 -8.86 5.26
C ASN A 60 10.29 -10.11 4.41
N ALA A 61 10.21 -11.31 4.99
CA ALA A 61 10.42 -12.55 4.24
C ALA A 61 9.42 -12.69 3.08
N ILE A 62 8.14 -12.44 3.35
CA ILE A 62 7.06 -12.49 2.35
C ILE A 62 7.23 -11.36 1.33
N VAL A 63 7.55 -10.14 1.78
CA VAL A 63 7.76 -8.99 0.89
C VAL A 63 8.90 -9.26 -0.09
N VAL A 64 10.05 -9.74 0.39
CA VAL A 64 11.21 -10.05 -0.46
C VAL A 64 10.85 -11.14 -1.48
N GLU A 65 10.17 -12.19 -1.06
CA GLU A 65 9.73 -13.27 -1.95
C GLU A 65 8.71 -12.81 -3.01
N LEU A 66 7.80 -11.90 -2.63
CA LEU A 66 6.84 -11.26 -3.54
C LEU A 66 7.51 -10.33 -4.55
N PHE A 67 8.58 -9.62 -4.17
CA PHE A 67 9.31 -8.71 -5.04
C PHE A 67 10.21 -9.43 -6.06
N ASP A 68 10.77 -10.59 -5.70
CA ASP A 68 11.68 -11.34 -6.57
C ASP A 68 10.96 -12.21 -7.61
N LYS A 69 9.68 -12.53 -7.40
CA LYS A 69 8.92 -13.39 -8.31
C LYS A 69 7.95 -12.56 -9.15
N SER A 70 8.20 -12.49 -10.46
CA SER A 70 7.33 -11.81 -11.43
C SER A 70 6.00 -12.52 -11.71
N ASP A 71 5.88 -13.80 -11.33
CA ASP A 71 4.72 -14.67 -11.57
C ASP A 71 4.50 -15.64 -10.41
N ILE A 72 4.00 -15.15 -9.27
CA ILE A 72 3.61 -16.03 -8.16
C ILE A 72 2.21 -16.55 -8.42
N THR A 73 2.08 -17.87 -8.55
CA THR A 73 0.78 -18.53 -8.52
C THR A 73 0.48 -18.99 -7.09
N TRP A 74 -0.80 -19.13 -6.73
CA TRP A 74 -1.22 -19.64 -5.42
C TRP A 74 -0.66 -21.03 -5.07
N VAL A 75 -0.10 -21.74 -6.06
CA VAL A 75 0.51 -23.06 -5.90
C VAL A 75 1.96 -22.97 -5.42
N ASP A 76 2.57 -21.79 -5.50
CA ASP A 76 3.99 -21.55 -5.16
C ASP A 76 4.20 -20.96 -3.74
N LEU A 77 3.12 -20.86 -2.94
CA LEU A 77 3.08 -20.44 -1.53
C LEU A 77 2.70 -21.63 -0.63
#